data_AF-A0A3B5B9R5-F1
#
_entry.id   AF-A0A3B5B9R5-F1
#
_cell.length_a   1.000
_cell.length_b   1.000
_cell.length_c   1.000
_cell.angle_alpha   90.00
_cell.angle_beta   90.00
_cell.angle_gamma   90.00
#
_symmetry.space_group_name_H-M   'P 1'
#
loop_
_entity.id
_entity.type
_entity.pdbx_description
1 polymer ?
#
loop_
_entity_poly.entity_id
_entity_poly.type
_entity_poly.pdbx_seq_one_letter_code
_entity_poly.pdbx_strand_id
1 'polypeptide(L)'
;MFHFCLESKSVEDRRKTSPYFRLAAPRRKAFKKWTPPRSPFNLVQETLFHDPWKLLVATVFLNKTSGKMAIPVLWQFFERYPSAEMTRQADWKPMSELMKPLGLYELRAKTLIRFSDEYLTKQWRYPIELHGIGKYGNDSYRIFCVGEWRQVTPEDHMLNKYHAWLWENHETLGI
;
A
#
# COMPACT_ATOMS: atom_id res chain seq x y z
N MET A 1 58.31 -39.62 38.97
CA MET A 1 59.19 -39.63 37.79
C MET A 1 58.66 -40.68 36.82
N PHE A 2 58.16 -40.26 35.65
CA PHE A 2 58.49 -40.81 34.33
C PHE A 2 57.77 -39.92 33.29
N HIS A 3 58.47 -39.65 32.21
CA HIS A 3 58.33 -38.50 31.33
C HIS A 3 57.80 -38.96 29.95
N PHE A 4 57.07 -38.07 29.26
CA PHE A 4 56.75 -38.06 27.81
C PHE A 4 55.76 -39.13 27.29
N CYS A 5 54.90 -38.86 26.31
CA CYS A 5 55.12 -38.09 25.09
C CYS A 5 53.80 -37.49 24.54
N LEU A 6 53.90 -36.28 23.99
CA LEU A 6 52.91 -35.65 23.11
C LEU A 6 52.82 -36.42 21.78
N GLU A 7 51.61 -36.62 21.27
CA GLU A 7 51.40 -36.73 19.83
C GLU A 7 50.10 -36.04 19.44
N SER A 8 50.25 -34.97 18.67
CA SER A 8 49.22 -34.18 18.04
C SER A 8 48.77 -34.85 16.74
N LYS A 9 47.45 -34.97 16.52
CA LYS A 9 46.88 -35.15 15.18
C LYS A 9 45.67 -34.25 14.99
N SER A 10 45.80 -33.34 14.03
CA SER A 10 44.81 -32.39 13.54
C SER A 10 43.61 -33.11 12.95
N VAL A 11 42.41 -32.83 13.45
CA VAL A 11 41.15 -33.22 12.81
C VAL A 11 40.75 -32.10 11.86
N GLU A 12 41.11 -32.26 10.58
CA GLU A 12 40.48 -31.51 9.50
C GLU A 12 39.00 -31.89 9.42
N ASP A 13 38.15 -31.01 9.94
CA ASP A 13 36.69 -31.07 9.77
C ASP A 13 36.34 -30.84 8.29
N ARG A 14 36.41 -31.93 7.52
CA ARG A 14 35.86 -31.99 6.16
C ARG A 14 34.34 -31.84 6.26
N ARG A 15 33.86 -30.60 6.17
CA ARG A 15 32.44 -30.28 5.95
C ARG A 15 31.94 -31.00 4.70
N LYS A 16 31.32 -32.15 4.90
CA LYS A 16 30.67 -32.93 3.84
C LYS A 16 29.38 -32.23 3.44
N THR A 17 29.41 -31.42 2.39
CA THR A 17 28.18 -30.98 1.73
C THR A 17 27.58 -32.16 0.97
N SER A 18 26.32 -32.48 1.26
CA SER A 18 25.59 -33.58 0.62
C SER A 18 25.56 -33.40 -0.90
N PRO A 19 25.73 -34.47 -1.71
CA PRO A 19 25.67 -34.42 -3.17
C PRO A 19 24.38 -33.79 -3.72
N TYR A 20 23.32 -33.79 -2.91
CA TYR A 20 22.00 -33.25 -3.23
C TYR A 20 21.99 -31.72 -3.38
N PHE A 21 22.94 -31.01 -2.77
CA PHE A 21 23.04 -29.54 -2.86
C PHE A 21 23.79 -29.05 -4.12
N ARG A 22 24.18 -29.95 -5.04
CA ARG A 22 24.86 -29.59 -6.30
C ARG A 22 23.93 -29.23 -7.45
N LEU A 23 22.62 -29.34 -7.26
CA LEU A 23 21.65 -28.84 -8.22
C LEU A 23 21.51 -27.33 -8.01
N ALA A 24 21.81 -26.54 -9.04
CA ALA A 24 21.52 -25.11 -9.04
C ALA A 24 20.07 -24.94 -8.59
N ALA A 25 19.85 -24.21 -7.50
CA ALA A 25 18.51 -23.92 -7.02
C ALA A 25 17.69 -23.42 -8.22
N PRO A 26 16.50 -23.98 -8.50
CA PRO A 26 15.68 -23.48 -9.59
C PRO A 26 15.56 -21.98 -9.40
N ARG A 27 15.87 -21.19 -10.44
CA ARG A 27 15.75 -19.73 -10.40
C ARG A 27 14.33 -19.43 -9.96
N ARG A 28 14.13 -19.20 -8.66
CA ARG A 28 12.87 -18.70 -8.14
C ARG A 28 12.69 -17.39 -8.89
N LYS A 29 11.71 -17.31 -9.80
CA LYS A 29 11.25 -16.01 -10.28
C LYS A 29 10.92 -15.25 -9.01
N ALA A 30 11.77 -14.30 -8.62
CA ALA A 30 11.50 -13.45 -7.49
C ALA A 30 10.14 -12.84 -7.78
N PHE A 31 9.15 -13.08 -6.93
CA PHE A 31 7.88 -12.37 -7.03
C PHE A 31 8.23 -10.89 -6.92
N LYS A 32 8.25 -10.19 -8.06
CA LYS A 32 8.65 -8.78 -8.13
C LYS A 32 7.52 -8.02 -7.43
N LYS A 33 7.77 -7.54 -6.21
CA LYS A 33 6.81 -6.75 -5.45
C LYS A 33 6.42 -5.54 -6.30
N TRP A 34 5.13 -5.37 -6.55
CA TRP A 34 4.62 -4.24 -7.33
C TRP A 34 5.03 -2.92 -6.66
N THR A 35 5.53 -1.99 -7.45
CA THR A 35 5.79 -0.60 -7.05
C THR A 35 5.27 0.28 -8.19
N PRO A 36 4.18 1.02 -7.99
CA PRO A 36 3.63 1.86 -9.04
C PRO A 36 4.66 2.94 -9.40
N PRO A 37 4.97 3.13 -10.69
CA PRO A 37 5.93 4.14 -11.12
C PRO A 37 5.41 5.55 -10.87
N ARG A 38 6.34 6.50 -10.70
CA ARG A 38 6.01 7.92 -10.54
C ARG A 38 5.66 8.52 -11.89
N SER A 39 4.54 9.23 -11.96
CA SER A 39 4.08 9.88 -13.19
C SER A 39 4.33 11.39 -13.16
N PRO A 40 4.25 12.08 -14.32
CA PRO A 40 4.24 13.54 -14.37
C PRO A 40 3.04 14.20 -13.65
N PHE A 41 1.99 13.44 -13.31
CA PHE A 41 0.76 13.96 -12.72
C PHE A 41 0.80 14.07 -11.20
N ASN A 42 1.79 13.45 -10.55
CA ASN A 42 2.00 13.51 -9.10
C ASN A 42 0.73 13.17 -8.29
N LEU A 43 0.07 12.07 -8.64
CA LEU A 43 -1.10 11.63 -7.90
C LEU A 43 -0.71 11.28 -6.46
N VAL A 44 -1.55 11.63 -5.48
CA VAL A 44 -1.27 11.34 -4.07
C VAL A 44 -1.21 9.81 -3.81
N GLN A 45 -1.87 9.02 -4.64
CA GLN A 45 -1.78 7.56 -4.63
C GLN A 45 -0.35 7.05 -4.87
N GLU A 46 0.46 7.76 -5.68
CA GLU A 46 1.86 7.40 -5.96
C GLU A 46 2.76 7.52 -4.74
N THR A 47 2.38 8.31 -3.74
CA THR A 47 3.11 8.42 -2.47
C THR A 47 2.54 7.48 -1.41
N LEU A 48 1.23 7.21 -1.42
CA LEU A 48 0.55 6.46 -0.36
C LEU A 48 0.43 4.95 -0.61
N PHE A 49 0.82 4.43 -1.78
CA PHE A 49 0.58 3.02 -2.17
C PHE A 49 1.11 1.95 -1.19
N HIS A 50 2.10 2.28 -0.37
CA HIS A 50 2.68 1.37 0.61
C HIS A 50 1.78 1.17 1.84
N ASP A 51 0.79 2.05 2.03
CA ASP A 51 -0.20 2.00 3.10
C ASP A 51 -1.61 2.06 2.46
N PRO A 52 -2.23 0.89 2.18
CA PRO A 52 -3.53 0.83 1.52
C PRO A 52 -4.63 1.59 2.26
N TRP A 53 -4.59 1.62 3.59
CA TRP A 53 -5.57 2.38 4.38
C TRP A 53 -5.42 3.87 4.11
N LYS A 54 -4.20 4.44 4.18
CA LYS A 54 -3.98 5.86 3.87
C LYS A 54 -4.34 6.19 2.44
N LEU A 55 -4.01 5.33 1.48
CA LEU A 55 -4.40 5.53 0.08
C LEU A 55 -5.94 5.61 -0.06
N LEU A 56 -6.68 4.71 0.59
CA LEU A 56 -8.13 4.69 0.55
C LEU A 56 -8.75 5.89 1.26
N VAL A 57 -8.21 6.31 2.41
CA VAL A 57 -8.59 7.57 3.08
C VAL A 57 -8.41 8.75 2.13
N ALA A 58 -7.30 8.82 1.39
CA ALA A 58 -7.08 9.88 0.41
C ALA A 58 -8.16 9.88 -0.67
N THR A 59 -8.64 8.72 -1.12
CA THR A 59 -9.75 8.64 -2.09
C THR A 59 -11.06 9.18 -1.51
N VAL A 60 -11.34 8.95 -0.23
CA VAL A 60 -12.51 9.53 0.47
C VAL A 60 -12.40 11.05 0.55
N PHE A 61 -11.20 11.59 0.78
CA PHE A 61 -10.94 13.03 0.80
C PHE A 61 -11.12 13.72 -0.57
N LEU A 62 -10.80 13.00 -1.65
CA LEU A 62 -10.88 13.51 -3.03
C LEU A 62 -12.30 13.40 -3.63
N ASN A 63 -13.25 12.76 -2.94
CA ASN A 63 -14.63 12.66 -3.38
C ASN A 63 -15.27 14.06 -3.52
N LYS A 64 -15.53 14.46 -4.77
CA LYS A 64 -16.11 15.76 -5.12
C LYS A 64 -15.33 16.95 -4.52
N THR A 65 -14.01 16.81 -4.37
CA THR A 65 -13.13 17.87 -3.87
C THR A 65 -11.82 17.88 -4.65
N SER A 66 -11.32 19.07 -4.98
CA SER A 66 -10.05 19.19 -5.68
C SER A 66 -8.89 18.78 -4.78
N GLY A 67 -7.88 18.13 -5.36
CA GLY A 67 -6.66 17.76 -4.63
C GLY A 67 -5.97 18.96 -3.96
N LYS A 68 -6.00 20.14 -4.60
CA LYS A 68 -5.46 21.40 -4.05
C LYS A 68 -6.03 21.73 -2.67
N MET A 69 -7.32 21.48 -2.45
CA MET A 69 -7.98 21.73 -1.17
C MET A 69 -7.88 20.53 -0.22
N ALA A 70 -8.05 19.31 -0.76
CA ALA A 70 -8.12 18.10 0.04
C ALA A 70 -6.77 17.69 0.63
N ILE A 71 -5.66 17.78 -0.13
CA ILE A 71 -4.36 17.22 0.25
C ILE A 71 -3.79 17.89 1.51
N PRO A 72 -3.80 19.23 1.68
CA PRO A 72 -3.32 19.84 2.93
C PRO A 72 -4.08 19.37 4.18
N VAL A 73 -5.41 19.20 4.07
CA VAL A 73 -6.25 18.73 5.19
C VAL A 73 -6.06 17.23 5.43
N LEU A 74 -5.82 16.45 4.38
CA LEU A 74 -5.48 15.03 4.46
C LEU A 74 -4.23 14.79 5.31
N TRP A 75 -3.19 15.61 5.15
CA TRP A 75 -1.97 15.49 5.96
C TRP A 75 -2.23 15.84 7.43
N GLN A 76 -2.99 16.91 7.71
CA GLN A 76 -3.42 17.24 9.07
C GLN A 76 -4.27 16.11 9.69
N PHE A 77 -5.07 15.43 8.87
CA PHE A 77 -5.83 14.27 9.31
C PHE A 77 -4.88 13.13 9.70
N PHE A 78 -3.88 12.80 8.89
CA PHE A 78 -2.92 11.74 9.22
C PHE A 78 -2.03 12.07 10.42
N GLU A 79 -1.75 13.34 10.69
CA GLU A 79 -1.05 13.73 11.93
C GLU A 79 -1.88 13.42 13.18
N ARG A 80 -3.21 13.62 13.12
CA ARG A 80 -4.11 13.38 14.25
C ARG A 80 -4.59 11.94 14.35
N TYR A 81 -4.76 11.28 13.21
CA TYR A 81 -5.30 9.93 13.07
C TYR A 81 -4.40 9.13 12.12
N PRO A 82 -3.23 8.66 12.58
CA PRO A 82 -2.23 8.09 11.67
C PRO A 82 -2.51 6.62 11.26
N SER A 83 -3.53 5.98 11.83
CA SER A 83 -3.88 4.58 11.53
C SER A 83 -5.38 4.30 11.60
N ALA A 84 -5.79 3.14 11.05
CA ALA A 84 -7.16 2.65 11.10
C ALA A 84 -7.63 2.39 12.54
N GLU A 85 -6.74 1.87 13.40
CA GLU A 85 -7.01 1.54 14.80
C GLU A 85 -7.41 2.79 15.60
N MET A 86 -6.71 3.91 15.39
CA MET A 86 -7.08 5.17 16.02
C MET A 86 -8.33 5.78 15.39
N THR A 87 -8.42 5.74 14.05
CA THR A 87 -9.55 6.37 13.34
C THR A 87 -10.89 5.72 13.69
N ARG A 88 -10.95 4.39 13.83
CA ARG A 88 -12.20 3.69 14.18
C ARG A 88 -12.70 3.99 15.60
N GLN A 89 -11.83 4.45 16.50
CA GLN A 89 -12.17 4.79 17.89
C GLN A 89 -12.44 6.29 18.08
N ALA A 90 -12.23 7.11 17.06
CA ALA A 90 -12.36 8.56 17.15
C ALA A 90 -13.81 9.02 17.22
N ASP A 91 -14.06 10.17 17.87
CA ASP A 91 -15.31 10.90 17.72
C ASP A 91 -15.36 11.60 16.36
N TRP A 92 -16.53 11.57 15.73
CA TRP A 92 -16.69 12.14 14.39
C TRP A 92 -16.71 13.67 14.40
N LYS A 93 -17.05 14.32 15.53
CA LYS A 93 -17.20 15.78 15.57
C LYS A 93 -15.87 16.53 15.37
N PRO A 94 -14.76 16.23 16.07
CA PRO A 94 -13.48 16.89 15.82
C PRO A 94 -12.93 16.63 14.41
N MET A 95 -13.17 15.43 13.89
CA MET A 95 -12.80 15.04 12.53
C MET A 95 -13.60 15.82 11.48
N SER A 96 -14.90 15.98 11.72
CA SER A 96 -15.80 16.78 10.89
C SER A 96 -15.38 18.25 10.87
N GLU A 97 -15.05 18.84 12.02
CA GLU A 97 -14.58 20.23 12.08
C GLU A 97 -13.26 20.43 11.30
N LEU A 98 -12.33 19.47 11.33
CA LEU A 98 -11.12 19.50 10.50
C LEU A 98 -11.46 19.54 9.00
N MET A 99 -12.48 18.79 8.56
CA MET A 99 -12.86 18.67 7.15
C MET A 99 -13.86 19.73 6.68
N LYS A 100 -14.32 20.62 7.57
CA LYS A 100 -15.35 21.64 7.31
C LYS A 100 -15.10 22.46 6.03
N PRO A 101 -13.86 22.91 5.72
CA PRO A 101 -13.59 23.67 4.49
C PRO A 101 -13.77 22.87 3.19
N LEU A 102 -13.81 21.54 3.25
CA LEU A 102 -13.89 20.66 2.08
C LEU A 102 -15.34 20.37 1.62
N GLY A 103 -16.33 20.69 2.45
CA GLY A 103 -17.71 20.26 2.26
C GLY A 103 -17.91 18.76 2.56
N LEU A 104 -19.19 18.34 2.67
CA LEU A 104 -19.57 16.96 3.02
C LEU A 104 -18.91 16.44 4.31
N TYR A 105 -18.53 17.33 5.21
CA TYR A 105 -17.61 17.07 6.32
C TYR A 105 -18.15 16.05 7.32
N GLU A 106 -19.43 16.13 7.72
CA GLU A 106 -20.00 15.15 8.64
C GLU A 106 -20.10 13.76 8.00
N LEU A 107 -20.54 13.72 6.74
CA LEU A 107 -20.66 12.48 5.98
C LEU A 107 -19.29 11.81 5.85
N ARG A 108 -18.24 12.58 5.49
CA ARG A 108 -16.87 12.07 5.40
C ARG A 108 -16.35 11.58 6.74
N ALA A 109 -16.53 12.34 7.82
CA ALA A 109 -16.05 11.95 9.14
C ALA A 109 -16.67 10.61 9.59
N LYS A 110 -18.00 10.48 9.47
CA LYS A 110 -18.71 9.24 9.79
C LYS A 110 -18.29 8.09 8.87
N THR A 111 -18.09 8.39 7.58
CA THR A 111 -17.60 7.41 6.60
C THR A 111 -16.21 6.88 6.97
N LEU A 112 -15.28 7.76 7.33
CA LEU A 112 -13.89 7.39 7.66
C LEU A 112 -13.79 6.52 8.91
N ILE A 113 -14.59 6.81 9.93
CA ILE A 113 -14.66 5.99 11.15
C ILE A 113 -15.16 4.59 10.80
N ARG A 114 -16.32 4.49 10.11
CA ARG A 114 -16.89 3.19 9.74
C ARG A 114 -16.01 2.41 8.75
N PHE A 115 -15.46 3.09 7.75
CA PHE A 115 -14.49 2.53 6.81
C PHE A 115 -13.31 1.92 7.55
N SER A 116 -12.72 2.65 8.51
CA SER A 116 -11.54 2.18 9.27
C SER A 116 -11.87 1.00 10.18
N ASP A 117 -13.09 0.97 10.72
CA ASP A 117 -13.60 -0.17 11.48
C ASP A 117 -13.73 -1.42 10.60
N GLU A 118 -14.44 -1.31 9.47
CA GLU A 118 -14.62 -2.41 8.51
C GLU A 118 -13.29 -2.85 7.89
N TYR A 119 -12.35 -1.93 7.64
CA TYR A 119 -11.02 -2.23 7.10
C TYR A 119 -10.26 -3.24 7.98
N LEU A 120 -10.41 -3.15 9.31
CA LEU A 120 -9.71 -4.01 10.27
C LEU A 120 -10.51 -5.25 10.67
N THR A 121 -11.84 -5.19 10.61
CA THR A 121 -12.71 -6.23 11.21
C THR A 121 -13.40 -7.12 10.20
N LYS A 122 -13.63 -6.63 8.97
CA LYS A 122 -14.28 -7.40 7.92
C LYS A 122 -13.24 -8.25 7.19
N GLN A 123 -13.63 -9.46 6.79
CA GLN A 123 -12.87 -10.19 5.78
C GLN A 123 -13.24 -9.61 4.40
N TRP A 124 -12.31 -8.93 3.76
CA TRP A 124 -12.50 -8.35 2.42
C TRP A 124 -11.34 -8.76 1.51
N ARG A 125 -11.61 -8.83 0.20
CA ARG A 125 -10.60 -9.07 -0.83
C ARG A 125 -10.27 -7.80 -1.59
N TYR A 126 -11.28 -7.00 -1.90
CA TYR A 126 -11.16 -5.70 -2.54
C TYR A 126 -11.87 -4.62 -1.73
N PRO A 127 -11.35 -3.40 -1.68
CA PRO A 127 -11.87 -2.39 -0.77
C PRO A 127 -13.25 -1.86 -1.19
N ILE A 128 -13.73 -2.14 -2.41
CA ILE A 128 -15.15 -1.87 -2.78
C ILE A 128 -16.17 -2.55 -1.85
N GLU A 129 -15.74 -3.59 -1.15
CA GLU A 129 -16.55 -4.29 -0.15
C GLU A 129 -16.69 -3.49 1.16
N LEU A 130 -15.88 -2.45 1.35
CA LEU A 130 -15.83 -1.64 2.57
C LEU A 130 -16.70 -0.40 2.42
N HIS A 131 -17.38 -0.03 3.51
CA HIS A 131 -18.20 1.17 3.54
C HIS A 131 -17.42 2.42 3.11
N GLY A 132 -18.02 3.23 2.24
CA GLY A 132 -17.43 4.48 1.76
C GLY A 132 -16.49 4.37 0.57
N ILE A 133 -16.10 3.15 0.17
CA ILE A 133 -15.21 2.93 -0.97
C ILE A 133 -16.02 2.49 -2.20
N GLY A 134 -16.11 3.38 -3.18
CA GLY A 134 -16.71 3.08 -4.48
C GLY A 134 -15.69 2.62 -5.54
N LYS A 135 -16.13 2.59 -6.80
CA LYS A 135 -15.30 2.22 -7.96
C LYS A 135 -13.97 3.00 -8.02
N TYR A 136 -13.99 4.31 -7.81
CA TYR A 136 -12.77 5.13 -7.80
C TYR A 136 -11.72 4.68 -6.78
N GLY A 137 -12.12 4.45 -5.53
CA GLY A 137 -11.22 3.97 -4.49
C GLY A 137 -10.71 2.55 -4.75
N ASN A 138 -11.59 1.69 -5.28
CA ASN A 138 -11.24 0.33 -5.67
C ASN A 138 -10.24 0.27 -6.83
N ASP A 139 -10.46 1.05 -7.88
CA ASP A 139 -9.55 1.14 -9.02
C ASP A 139 -8.20 1.72 -8.58
N SER A 140 -8.21 2.71 -7.69
CA SER A 140 -6.99 3.26 -7.08
C SER A 140 -6.21 2.17 -6.33
N TYR A 141 -6.88 1.38 -5.49
CA TYR A 141 -6.24 0.26 -4.79
C TYR A 141 -5.66 -0.79 -5.76
N ARG A 142 -6.45 -1.18 -6.77
CA ARG A 142 -6.04 -2.19 -7.76
C ARG A 142 -4.84 -1.76 -8.58
N ILE A 143 -4.78 -0.48 -8.96
CA ILE A 143 -3.64 0.09 -9.71
C ILE A 143 -2.42 0.23 -8.81
N PHE A 144 -2.55 0.90 -7.65
CA PHE A 144 -1.40 1.35 -6.88
C PHE A 144 -0.91 0.33 -5.85
N CYS A 145 -1.81 -0.39 -5.17
CA CYS A 145 -1.42 -1.29 -4.07
C CYS A 145 -1.05 -2.69 -4.56
N VAL A 146 -1.79 -3.25 -5.52
CA VAL A 146 -1.65 -4.68 -5.91
C VAL A 146 -1.17 -4.91 -7.35
N GLY A 147 -1.07 -3.87 -8.18
CA GLY A 147 -0.51 -3.97 -9.53
C GLY A 147 -1.42 -4.65 -10.55
N GLU A 148 -2.73 -4.70 -10.30
CA GLU A 148 -3.74 -5.21 -11.22
C GLU A 148 -4.13 -4.18 -12.30
N TRP A 149 -3.30 -3.16 -12.54
CA TRP A 149 -3.61 -2.00 -13.39
C TRP A 149 -4.07 -2.37 -14.81
N ARG A 150 -3.58 -3.48 -15.38
CA ARG A 150 -4.00 -3.98 -16.71
C ARG A 150 -5.45 -4.48 -16.75
N GLN A 151 -6.03 -4.81 -15.60
CA GLN A 151 -7.39 -5.35 -15.44
C GLN A 151 -8.37 -4.28 -14.93
N VAL A 152 -7.95 -3.01 -14.94
CA VAL A 152 -8.72 -1.88 -14.44
C VAL A 152 -9.09 -0.98 -15.61
N THR A 153 -10.33 -0.50 -15.62
CA THR A 153 -10.83 0.53 -16.54
C THR A 153 -11.37 1.68 -15.70
N PRO A 154 -10.57 2.71 -15.40
CA PRO A 154 -10.97 3.78 -14.50
C PRO A 154 -11.94 4.76 -15.17
N GLU A 155 -12.80 5.39 -14.37
CA GLU A 155 -13.72 6.45 -14.82
C GLU A 155 -13.28 7.84 -14.32
N ASP A 156 -12.46 7.89 -13.27
CA ASP A 156 -11.93 9.14 -12.73
C ASP A 156 -10.96 9.82 -13.71
N HIS A 157 -11.08 11.13 -13.86
CA HIS A 157 -10.31 11.90 -14.84
C HIS A 157 -8.79 11.81 -14.61
N MET A 158 -8.34 11.91 -13.36
CA MET A 158 -6.91 11.90 -13.04
C MET A 158 -6.35 10.47 -13.04
N LEU A 159 -7.15 9.50 -12.60
CA LEU A 159 -6.79 8.08 -12.66
C LEU A 159 -6.67 7.61 -14.11
N ASN A 160 -7.53 8.09 -15.02
CA ASN A 160 -7.43 7.84 -16.45
C ASN A 160 -6.11 8.37 -17.04
N LYS A 161 -5.68 9.58 -16.66
CA LYS A 161 -4.38 10.13 -17.13
C LYS A 161 -3.22 9.25 -16.72
N TYR A 162 -3.17 8.86 -15.44
CA TYR A 162 -2.13 7.97 -14.93
C TYR A 162 -2.15 6.60 -15.62
N HIS A 163 -3.35 6.03 -15.80
CA HIS A 163 -3.53 4.72 -16.42
C HIS A 163 -3.15 4.70 -17.91
N ALA A 164 -3.52 5.74 -18.68
CA ALA A 164 -3.10 5.89 -20.07
C ALA A 164 -1.57 6.03 -20.18
N TRP A 165 -0.97 6.88 -19.33
CA TRP A 165 0.48 7.03 -19.27
C TRP A 165 1.20 5.72 -18.89
N LEU A 166 0.63 4.93 -17.97
CA LEU A 166 1.15 3.59 -17.66
C LEU A 166 1.17 2.71 -18.91
N TRP A 167 0.08 2.65 -19.67
CA TRP A 167 0.05 1.89 -20.93
C TRP A 167 1.10 2.35 -21.92
N GLU A 168 1.32 3.66 -22.06
CA GLU A 168 2.33 4.22 -22.97
C GLU A 168 3.78 3.90 -22.54
N ASN A 169 4.03 3.70 -21.24
CA ASN A 169 5.39 3.63 -20.69
C ASN A 169 5.75 2.28 -20.03
N HIS A 170 4.81 1.32 -19.92
CA HIS A 170 5.06 0.09 -19.16
C HIS A 170 6.24 -0.74 -19.68
N GLU A 171 6.45 -0.80 -20.99
CA GLU A 171 7.58 -1.52 -21.60
C GLU A 171 8.92 -0.88 -21.23
N THR A 172 9.02 0.45 -21.33
CA THR A 172 10.24 1.20 -20.99
C THR A 172 10.53 1.16 -19.49
N LEU A 173 9.49 1.07 -18.67
CA LEU A 173 9.57 0.92 -17.21
C LEU A 173 9.81 -0.53 -16.76
N GLY A 174 9.72 -1.51 -17.68
CA GLY A 174 9.93 -2.93 -17.38
C GLY A 174 8.90 -3.52 -16.40
N ILE A 175 7.63 -3.13 -16.56
CA ILE A 175 6.47 -3.55 -15.74
C ILE A 175 5.31 -4.09 -16.56
#